data_AF-A0A6P0P7W6-F1
#
_entry.id   AF-A0A6P0P7W6-F1
#
_cell.length_a   1.000
_cell.length_b   1.000
_cell.length_c   1.000
_cell.angle_alpha   90.00
_cell.angle_beta   90.00
_cell.angle_gamma   90.00
#
_symmetry.space_group_name_H-M   'P 1'
#
loop_
_entity.id
_entity.type
_entity.pdbx_description
1 polymer ?
#
loop_
_entity_poly.entity_id
_entity_poly.type
_entity_poly.pdbx_seq_one_letter_code
_entity_poly.pdbx_strand_id
1 'polypeptide(L)'
;MADINELIEKLAELDEETLQAQLGMQLQSLEDDLTTSASVESININTLTAVPRGPEGNKFIEFGQNFFKRLNGEAYDFLCDRDPFGDGCKTMQKIEDAYNESSTKAAGMLTPIFVTNLGLAPAIAAIVATLIVQKIASAAGETICSMWQDSFDGSKPPEIE
;
A
#
# COMPACT_ATOMS: atom_id res chain seq x y z
N MET A 1 -20.45 4.64 7.62
CA MET A 1 -19.82 4.79 6.30
C MET A 1 -18.40 5.22 6.59
N ALA A 2 -17.46 4.29 6.62
CA ALA A 2 -16.05 4.65 6.78
C ALA A 2 -15.63 5.34 5.49
N ASP A 3 -15.17 6.58 5.58
CA ASP A 3 -14.54 7.26 4.44
C ASP A 3 -13.24 6.52 4.13
N ILE A 4 -12.94 6.29 2.86
CA ILE A 4 -11.66 5.65 2.48
C ILE A 4 -10.47 6.48 2.97
N ASN A 5 -10.64 7.79 3.11
CA ASN A 5 -9.65 8.67 3.71
C ASN A 5 -9.47 8.42 5.21
N GLU A 6 -10.57 8.21 5.95
CA GLU A 6 -10.52 7.86 7.38
C GLU A 6 -9.82 6.51 7.59
N LEU A 7 -10.09 5.55 6.71
CA LEU A 7 -9.38 4.27 6.71
C LEU A 7 -7.88 4.48 6.45
N ILE A 8 -7.50 5.25 5.44
CA ILE A 8 -6.09 5.47 5.08
C ILE A 8 -5.36 6.21 6.20
N GLU A 9 -6.00 7.19 6.86
CA GLU A 9 -5.46 7.85 8.06
C GLU A 9 -5.16 6.84 9.16
N LYS A 10 -6.11 5.95 9.46
CA LYS A 10 -5.94 4.89 10.45
C LYS A 10 -4.85 3.89 10.08
N LEU A 11 -4.77 3.51 8.81
CA LEU A 11 -3.73 2.61 8.31
C LEU A 11 -2.35 3.26 8.39
N ALA A 12 -2.24 4.55 8.13
CA ALA A 12 -0.96 5.28 8.16
C ALA A 12 -0.34 5.34 9.57
N GLU A 13 -1.15 5.20 10.62
CA GLU A 13 -0.70 5.13 12.02
C GLU A 13 -0.10 3.75 12.40
N LEU A 14 -0.29 2.72 11.57
CA LEU A 14 0.14 1.36 11.85
C LEU A 14 1.58 1.11 11.37
N ASP A 15 2.27 0.19 12.04
CA ASP A 15 3.56 -0.30 11.57
C ASP A 15 3.42 -1.27 10.38
N GLU A 16 4.52 -1.47 9.65
CA GLU A 16 4.56 -2.30 8.44
C GLU A 16 4.12 -3.75 8.72
N GLU A 17 4.52 -4.32 9.87
CA GLU A 17 4.16 -5.70 10.25
C GLU A 17 2.64 -5.84 10.45
N THR A 18 2.01 -4.88 11.12
CA THR A 18 0.57 -4.83 11.34
C THR A 18 -0.16 -4.67 10.01
N LEU A 19 0.31 -3.79 9.12
CA LEU A 19 -0.26 -3.63 7.78
C LEU A 19 -0.15 -4.91 6.95
N GLN A 20 0.98 -5.62 7.02
CA GLN A 20 1.15 -6.91 6.35
C GLN A 20 0.20 -7.98 6.90
N ALA A 21 0.02 -8.04 8.23
CA ALA A 21 -0.95 -8.94 8.83
C ALA A 21 -2.40 -8.64 8.37
N GLN A 22 -2.79 -7.35 8.37
CA GLN A 22 -4.10 -6.90 7.89
C GLN A 22 -4.32 -7.26 6.42
N LEU A 23 -3.31 -7.06 5.57
CA LEU A 23 -3.35 -7.45 4.17
C LEU A 23 -3.58 -8.96 4.01
N GLY A 24 -2.83 -9.78 4.77
CA GLY A 24 -2.99 -11.23 4.75
C GLY A 24 -4.37 -11.70 5.21
N MET A 25 -4.92 -11.10 6.27
CA MET A 25 -6.27 -11.42 6.75
C MET A 25 -7.34 -11.06 5.71
N GLN A 26 -7.24 -9.90 5.07
CA GLN A 26 -8.20 -9.49 4.04
C GLN A 26 -8.13 -10.40 2.80
N LEU A 27 -6.93 -10.77 2.37
CA LEU A 27 -6.75 -11.70 1.26
C LEU A 27 -7.34 -13.08 1.57
N GLN A 28 -7.13 -13.62 2.77
CA GLN A 28 -7.74 -14.90 3.17
C GLN A 28 -9.27 -14.80 3.23
N SER A 29 -9.82 -13.72 3.80
CA SER A 29 -11.28 -13.52 3.84
C SER A 29 -11.91 -13.42 2.45
N LEU A 30 -11.18 -12.89 1.46
CA LEU A 30 -11.61 -12.85 0.06
C LEU A 30 -11.64 -14.24 -0.58
N GLU A 31 -10.70 -15.12 -0.23
CA GLU A 31 -10.71 -16.51 -0.67
C GLU A 31 -11.89 -17.29 -0.06
N ASP A 32 -12.23 -17.00 1.21
CA ASP A 32 -13.31 -17.69 1.94
C ASP A 32 -14.72 -17.16 1.57
N ASP A 33 -14.88 -15.86 1.32
CA ASP A 33 -16.13 -15.22 0.89
C ASP A 33 -15.89 -14.03 -0.05
N LEU A 34 -16.16 -14.26 -1.33
CA LEU A 34 -16.00 -13.29 -2.42
C LEU A 34 -17.00 -12.13 -2.38
N THR A 35 -18.12 -12.27 -1.67
CA THR A 35 -19.26 -11.32 -1.76
C THR A 35 -19.21 -10.21 -0.72
N THR A 36 -18.69 -10.50 0.48
CA THR A 36 -18.64 -9.56 1.61
C THR A 36 -17.30 -8.81 1.69
N SER A 37 -16.21 -9.46 1.27
CA SER A 37 -14.82 -9.04 1.53
C SER A 37 -14.27 -8.01 0.53
N ALA A 38 -15.06 -7.62 -0.48
CA ALA A 38 -14.65 -6.65 -1.51
C ALA A 38 -14.93 -5.18 -1.15
N SER A 39 -15.52 -4.89 0.00
CA SER A 39 -15.92 -3.52 0.39
C SER A 39 -14.96 -2.91 1.42
N VAL A 40 -14.87 -1.58 1.49
CA VAL A 40 -14.10 -0.88 2.54
C VAL A 40 -14.65 -1.22 3.95
N GLU A 41 -15.93 -1.56 4.03
CA GLU A 41 -16.63 -1.96 5.26
C GLU A 41 -16.21 -3.35 5.78
N SER A 42 -15.50 -4.16 4.97
CA SER A 42 -14.89 -5.43 5.43
C SER A 42 -13.70 -5.19 6.36
N ILE A 43 -13.11 -3.99 6.34
CA ILE A 43 -12.08 -3.61 7.30
C ILE A 43 -12.75 -3.07 8.55
N ASN A 44 -12.64 -3.84 9.64
CA ASN A 44 -13.04 -3.35 10.94
C ASN A 44 -11.95 -2.42 11.49
N ILE A 45 -12.14 -1.11 11.29
CA ILE A 45 -11.24 -0.05 11.73
C ILE A 45 -10.95 -0.12 13.23
N ASN A 46 -11.91 -0.61 14.04
CA ASN A 46 -11.76 -0.72 15.49
C ASN A 46 -10.82 -1.87 15.92
N THR A 47 -10.49 -2.79 15.00
CA THR A 47 -9.61 -3.94 15.27
C THR A 47 -8.32 -3.92 14.45
N LEU A 48 -8.04 -2.82 13.74
CA LEU A 48 -6.85 -2.67 12.89
C LEU A 48 -5.51 -2.90 13.62
N THR A 49 -5.48 -2.66 14.93
CA THR A 49 -4.29 -2.84 15.78
C THR A 49 -4.12 -4.26 16.35
N ALA A 50 -5.09 -5.15 16.12
CA ALA A 50 -5.05 -6.50 16.65
C ALA A 50 -4.41 -7.45 15.62
N VAL A 51 -3.09 -7.64 15.71
CA VAL A 51 -2.41 -8.78 15.05
C VAL A 51 -2.62 -10.02 15.92
N PRO A 52 -3.28 -11.09 15.43
CA PRO A 52 -3.38 -12.35 16.16
C PRO A 52 -1.97 -12.82 16.53
N ARG A 53 -1.69 -13.05 17.81
CA ARG A 53 -0.36 -13.56 18.20
C ARG A 53 -0.28 -15.08 18.03
N GLY A 54 0.87 -15.57 17.59
CA GLY A 54 1.15 -17.00 17.45
C GLY A 54 1.19 -17.48 16.00
N PRO A 55 1.15 -18.80 15.75
CA PRO A 55 1.39 -19.38 14.44
C PRO A 55 0.43 -18.89 13.34
N GLU A 56 -0.81 -18.57 13.69
CA GLU A 56 -1.79 -18.04 12.73
C GLU A 56 -1.48 -16.60 12.34
N GLY A 57 -1.08 -15.75 13.29
CA GLY A 57 -0.59 -14.39 13.00
C GLY A 57 0.58 -14.37 12.03
N ASN A 58 1.56 -15.24 12.28
CA ASN A 58 2.74 -15.34 11.42
C ASN A 58 2.38 -15.75 9.98
N LYS A 59 1.36 -16.60 9.79
CA LYS A 59 0.86 -16.96 8.46
C LYS A 59 0.24 -15.76 7.74
N PHE A 60 -0.53 -14.94 8.45
CA PHE A 60 -1.11 -13.72 7.87
C PHE A 60 -0.03 -12.73 7.43
N ILE A 61 0.98 -12.51 8.28
CA ILE A 61 2.12 -11.65 7.97
C ILE A 61 2.83 -12.18 6.71
N GLU A 62 3.18 -13.47 6.68
CA GLU A 62 3.88 -14.08 5.54
C GLU A 62 3.05 -13.99 4.24
N PHE A 63 1.75 -14.22 4.33
CA PHE A 63 0.86 -14.13 3.18
C PHE A 63 0.76 -12.69 2.64
N GLY A 64 0.57 -11.72 3.54
CA GLY A 64 0.56 -10.30 3.20
C GLY A 64 1.89 -9.84 2.59
N GLN A 65 3.02 -10.25 3.16
CA GLN A 65 4.36 -9.96 2.62
C GLN A 65 4.54 -10.50 1.20
N ASN A 66 4.16 -11.76 0.98
CA ASN A 66 4.31 -12.41 -0.33
C ASN A 66 3.43 -11.74 -1.39
N PHE A 67 2.19 -11.40 -1.05
CA PHE A 67 1.30 -10.67 -1.95
C PHE A 67 1.83 -9.26 -2.23
N PHE A 68 2.16 -8.50 -1.17
CA PHE A 68 2.68 -7.16 -1.30
C PHE A 68 3.95 -7.11 -2.14
N LYS A 69 4.90 -8.03 -1.94
CA LYS A 69 6.14 -8.07 -2.73
C LYS A 69 5.89 -8.19 -4.23
N ARG A 70 4.94 -9.02 -4.65
CA ARG A 70 4.58 -9.20 -6.07
C ARG A 70 3.92 -7.95 -6.62
N LEU A 71 2.89 -7.49 -5.91
CA LEU A 71 2.08 -6.35 -6.34
C LEU A 71 2.87 -5.04 -6.33
N ASN A 72 3.81 -4.86 -5.39
CA ASN A 72 4.64 -3.67 -5.30
C ASN A 72 5.49 -3.48 -6.57
N GLY A 73 6.09 -4.56 -7.09
CA GLY A 73 6.82 -4.52 -8.36
C GLY A 73 5.92 -4.20 -9.55
N GLU A 74 4.73 -4.81 -9.62
CA GLU A 74 3.77 -4.52 -10.69
C GLU A 74 3.26 -3.07 -10.64
N ALA A 75 3.01 -2.54 -9.45
CA ALA A 75 2.59 -1.15 -9.24
C ALA A 75 3.69 -0.16 -9.64
N TYR A 76 4.95 -0.46 -9.29
CA TYR A 76 6.11 0.32 -9.70
C TYR A 76 6.24 0.34 -11.23
N ASP A 77 6.30 -0.83 -11.88
CA ASP A 77 6.41 -0.94 -13.34
C ASP A 77 5.27 -0.19 -14.04
N PHE A 78 4.06 -0.27 -13.49
CA PHE A 78 2.90 0.41 -14.06
C PHE A 78 3.02 1.93 -13.94
N LEU A 79 3.31 2.47 -12.75
CA LEU A 79 3.29 3.91 -12.48
C LEU A 79 4.55 4.64 -12.94
N CYS A 80 5.72 4.03 -12.79
CA CYS A 80 7.01 4.68 -13.03
C CYS A 80 7.56 4.39 -14.43
N ASP A 81 7.34 3.20 -15.00
CA ASP A 81 7.99 2.81 -16.26
C ASP A 81 7.12 2.98 -17.52
N ARG A 82 5.79 3.07 -17.39
CA ARG A 82 4.86 2.88 -18.54
C ARG A 82 3.98 4.07 -18.92
N ASP A 83 4.05 5.21 -18.22
CA ASP A 83 3.12 6.37 -18.38
C ASP A 83 1.67 5.91 -18.70
N PRO A 84 1.03 5.17 -17.78
CA PRO A 84 -0.16 4.40 -18.11
C PRO A 84 -1.39 5.27 -18.41
N PHE A 85 -1.32 6.55 -18.06
CA PHE A 85 -2.37 7.53 -18.30
C PHE A 85 -2.16 8.33 -19.59
N GLY A 86 -1.00 8.17 -20.25
CA GLY A 86 -0.63 8.89 -21.48
C GLY A 86 -0.66 10.40 -21.31
N ASP A 87 -0.43 10.89 -20.09
CA ASP A 87 -0.57 12.30 -19.73
C ASP A 87 0.77 13.03 -19.60
N GLY A 88 1.88 12.34 -19.91
CA GLY A 88 3.24 12.86 -19.79
C GLY A 88 3.67 12.95 -18.32
N CYS A 89 3.38 11.92 -17.53
CA CYS A 89 3.71 11.81 -16.10
C CYS A 89 3.01 12.84 -15.20
N LYS A 90 1.95 13.53 -15.65
CA LYS A 90 1.22 14.51 -14.83
C LYS A 90 0.53 13.86 -13.63
N THR A 91 0.00 12.65 -13.81
CA THR A 91 -0.59 11.90 -12.70
C THR A 91 0.47 11.56 -11.66
N MET A 92 1.68 11.17 -12.08
CA MET A 92 2.78 10.91 -11.16
C MET A 92 3.22 12.17 -10.41
N GLN A 93 3.32 13.31 -11.10
CA GLN A 93 3.62 14.60 -10.46
C GLN A 93 2.59 14.98 -9.39
N LYS A 94 1.29 14.72 -9.63
CA LYS A 94 0.27 14.96 -8.60
C LYS A 94 0.42 14.07 -7.38
N ILE A 95 0.83 12.82 -7.57
CA ILE A 95 1.11 11.89 -6.46
C ILE A 95 2.33 12.38 -5.67
N GLU A 96 3.35 12.90 -6.37
CA GLU A 96 4.53 13.53 -5.78
C GLU A 96 4.21 14.79 -4.98
N ASP A 97 3.42 15.70 -5.54
CA ASP A 97 2.92 16.88 -4.84
C ASP A 97 2.10 16.48 -3.60
N ALA A 98 1.20 15.50 -3.74
CA ALA A 98 0.39 15.00 -2.63
C ALA A 98 1.24 14.38 -1.53
N TYR A 99 2.29 13.65 -1.88
CA TYR A 99 3.24 13.06 -0.93
C TYR A 99 4.00 14.13 -0.15
N ASN A 100 4.49 15.16 -0.85
CA ASN A 100 5.16 16.31 -0.23
C ASN A 100 4.25 17.08 0.75
N GLU A 101 2.94 17.05 0.53
CA GLU A 101 1.96 17.57 1.49
C GLU A 101 1.70 16.60 2.65
N SER A 102 1.40 15.33 2.37
CA SER A 102 1.35 14.25 3.36
C SER A 102 1.32 12.85 2.72
N SER A 103 1.94 11.89 3.41
CA SER A 103 1.89 10.47 3.04
C SER A 103 0.46 9.93 2.90
N THR A 104 -0.46 10.33 3.79
CA THR A 104 -1.88 9.97 3.73
C THR A 104 -2.53 10.41 2.43
N LYS A 105 -2.25 11.63 1.94
CA LYS A 105 -2.81 12.13 0.68
C LYS A 105 -2.30 11.34 -0.52
N ALA A 106 -1.00 11.01 -0.54
CA ALA A 106 -0.44 10.16 -1.59
C ALA A 106 -1.09 8.77 -1.60
N ALA A 107 -1.26 8.14 -0.44
CA ALA A 107 -1.96 6.86 -0.34
C ALA A 107 -3.43 6.96 -0.79
N GLY A 108 -4.11 8.06 -0.45
CA GLY A 108 -5.45 8.41 -0.93
C GLY A 108 -5.55 8.52 -2.45
N MET A 109 -4.52 9.04 -3.12
CA MET A 109 -4.46 9.12 -4.58
C MET A 109 -4.13 7.77 -5.24
N LEU A 110 -3.26 6.97 -4.63
CA LEU A 110 -2.87 5.65 -5.14
C LEU A 110 -4.00 4.62 -5.02
N THR A 111 -4.80 4.69 -3.95
CA THR A 111 -5.89 3.74 -3.70
C THR A 111 -6.86 3.58 -4.88
N PRO A 112 -7.50 4.63 -5.42
CA PRO A 112 -8.40 4.49 -6.57
C PRO A 112 -7.69 4.03 -7.83
N ILE A 113 -6.40 4.35 -8.00
CA ILE A 113 -5.59 3.86 -9.13
C ILE A 113 -5.45 2.34 -9.04
N PHE A 114 -5.14 1.79 -7.87
CA PHE A 114 -5.00 0.35 -7.70
C PHE A 114 -6.32 -0.40 -7.81
N VAL A 115 -7.42 0.18 -7.34
CA VAL A 115 -8.76 -0.40 -7.58
C VAL A 115 -9.05 -0.49 -9.08
N THR A 116 -8.82 0.59 -9.82
CA THR A 116 -9.23 0.70 -11.22
C THR A 116 -8.29 -0.02 -12.19
N ASN A 117 -6.98 0.01 -11.94
CA ASN A 117 -5.97 -0.49 -12.88
C ASN A 117 -5.40 -1.85 -12.49
N LEU A 118 -5.33 -2.15 -11.19
CA LEU A 118 -4.82 -3.44 -10.69
C LEU A 118 -5.96 -4.37 -10.23
N GLY A 119 -7.22 -3.93 -10.33
CA GLY A 119 -8.39 -4.73 -10.01
C GLY A 119 -8.50 -5.13 -8.54
N LEU A 120 -7.84 -4.38 -7.65
CA LEU A 120 -7.85 -4.69 -6.22
C LEU A 120 -9.18 -4.31 -5.58
N ALA A 121 -9.61 -5.10 -4.60
CA ALA A 121 -10.68 -4.68 -3.71
C ALA A 121 -10.28 -3.38 -2.98
N PRO A 122 -11.19 -2.40 -2.80
CA PRO A 122 -10.93 -1.14 -2.10
C PRO A 122 -10.16 -1.26 -0.78
N ALA A 123 -10.52 -2.24 0.06
CA ALA A 123 -9.85 -2.53 1.32
C ALA A 123 -8.37 -2.91 1.12
N ILE A 124 -8.09 -3.84 0.22
CA ILE A 124 -6.73 -4.26 -0.15
C ILE A 124 -5.96 -3.10 -0.76
N ALA A 125 -6.58 -2.35 -1.68
CA ALA A 125 -5.97 -1.22 -2.36
C ALA A 125 -5.51 -0.15 -1.37
N ALA A 126 -6.31 0.15 -0.35
CA ALA A 126 -5.95 1.10 0.70
C ALA A 126 -4.73 0.62 1.51
N ILE A 127 -4.72 -0.64 1.94
CA ILE A 127 -3.59 -1.21 2.71
C ILE A 127 -2.31 -1.21 1.87
N VAL A 128 -2.40 -1.62 0.60
CA VAL A 128 -1.25 -1.64 -0.32
C VAL A 128 -0.73 -0.24 -0.59
N ALA A 129 -1.61 0.74 -0.83
CA ALA A 129 -1.23 2.14 -1.02
C ALA A 129 -0.49 2.70 0.20
N THR A 130 -1.00 2.45 1.39
CA THR A 130 -0.32 2.87 2.63
C THR A 130 1.04 2.20 2.78
N LEU A 131 1.15 0.88 2.54
CA LEU A 131 2.43 0.16 2.61
C LEU A 131 3.48 0.72 1.63
N ILE A 132 3.08 1.00 0.39
CA ILE A 132 3.95 1.62 -0.61
C ILE A 132 4.47 2.97 -0.11
N VAL A 133 3.56 3.84 0.35
CA VAL A 133 3.94 5.19 0.78
C VAL A 133 4.84 5.15 2.02
N GLN A 134 4.63 4.22 2.95
CA GLN A 134 5.54 4.02 4.07
C GLN A 134 6.92 3.54 3.61
N LYS A 135 7.00 2.66 2.61
CA LYS A 135 8.27 2.17 2.07
C LYS A 135 9.07 3.27 1.39
N ILE A 136 8.45 4.06 0.52
CA ILE A 136 9.16 5.15 -0.16
C ILE A 136 9.64 6.23 0.84
N ALA A 137 8.90 6.44 1.93
CA ALA A 137 9.30 7.38 2.98
C ALA A 137 10.56 6.98 3.74
N SER A 138 10.92 5.69 3.71
CA SER A 138 12.16 5.18 4.31
C SER A 138 13.38 5.27 3.39
N ALA A 139 13.20 5.66 2.12
CA ALA A 139 14.23 5.64 1.09
C ALA A 139 14.80 7.03 0.79
N ALA A 140 16.04 7.07 0.29
CA ALA A 140 16.77 8.30 -0.02
C ALA A 140 16.80 8.54 -1.54
N GLY A 141 15.71 9.06 -2.09
CA GLY A 141 15.61 9.46 -3.50
C GLY A 141 15.17 10.92 -3.65
N GLU A 142 15.35 11.50 -4.85
CA GLU A 142 14.91 12.88 -5.14
C GLU A 142 13.49 12.96 -5.68
N THR A 143 12.96 11.85 -6.21
CA THR A 143 11.60 11.72 -6.72
C THR A 143 10.94 10.48 -6.15
N ILE A 144 9.59 10.42 -6.16
CA ILE A 144 8.89 9.22 -5.69
C ILE A 144 9.36 7.95 -6.42
N CYS A 145 9.53 7.98 -7.73
CA CYS A 145 9.98 6.78 -8.46
C CYS A 145 11.39 6.35 -8.04
N SER A 146 12.31 7.30 -7.83
CA SER A 146 13.64 6.97 -7.31
C SER A 146 13.57 6.40 -5.89
N MET A 147 12.84 7.05 -4.99
CA MET A 147 12.64 6.57 -3.62
C MET A 147 12.02 5.18 -3.60
N TRP A 148 11.05 4.94 -4.49
CA TRP A 148 10.38 3.65 -4.60
C TRP A 148 11.33 2.57 -5.12
N GLN A 149 12.12 2.88 -6.14
CA GLN A 149 13.16 1.99 -6.65
C GLN A 149 14.13 1.59 -5.52
N ASP A 150 14.64 2.57 -4.77
CA ASP A 150 15.57 2.35 -3.67
C ASP A 150 14.94 1.54 -2.51
N SER A 151 13.62 1.64 -2.33
CA SER A 151 12.88 0.87 -1.31
C SER A 151 12.84 -0.64 -1.59
N PHE A 152 13.04 -1.06 -2.85
CA PHE A 152 13.23 -2.48 -3.17
C PHE A 152 14.62 -2.97 -2.79
N ASP A 153 15.61 -2.09 -2.84
CA ASP A 153 17.02 -2.47 -2.76
C ASP A 153 17.52 -2.65 -1.32
N GLY A 154 16.94 -1.97 -0.32
CA GLY A 154 16.98 -2.33 1.11
C GLY A 154 18.29 -2.85 1.73
N SER A 155 19.45 -2.64 1.09
CA SER A 155 20.73 -3.30 1.43
C SER A 155 21.94 -2.39 1.29
N LYS A 156 21.78 -1.14 0.87
CA LYS A 156 22.87 -0.16 0.94
C LYS A 156 22.49 1.01 1.86
N PRO A 157 23.13 1.16 3.03
CA PRO A 157 22.98 2.37 3.84
C PRO A 157 23.49 3.59 3.08
N PRO A 158 23.07 4.82 3.46
CA PRO A 158 23.45 6.04 2.75
C PRO A 158 24.98 6.15 2.68
N GLU A 159 25.52 6.23 1.46
CA GLU A 159 26.90 6.65 1.24
C GLU A 159 26.96 8.15 1.54
N ILE A 160 27.54 8.48 2.69
CA ILE A 160 27.84 9.85 3.08
C ILE A 160 29.13 10.24 2.34
N GLU A 161 29.03 11.12 1.32
CA GLU A 161 30.18 11.87 0.81
C GLU A 161 30.53 13.05 1.71
#